data_AF-A0A2T4B9I1-F1
#
_entry.id   AF-A0A2T4B9I1-F1
#
_cell.length_a   1.000
_cell.length_b   1.000
_cell.length_c   1.000
_cell.angle_alpha   90.00
_cell.angle_beta   90.00
_cell.angle_gamma   90.00
#
_symmetry.space_group_name_H-M   'P 1'
#
loop_
_entity.id
_entity.type
_entity.pdbx_description
1 polymer ?
#
loop_
_entity_poly.entity_id
_entity_poly.type
_entity_poly.pdbx_seq_one_letter_code
_entity_poly.pdbx_strand_id
1 'polypeptide(L)'
;MATTAHPKPVDAILNHAAQPYTFRFSPFLRQTYQVGLPPDRPICKAFQAGSCPNGTRCSERHPTGGLNSLVCKHWLRGLCKKGEHCEFLHEYNLRKMPECNFFMRNGYCSNGEECLYLHVDPLSKLPPCPHYDMGFCPLGPVCAKKHVRRKLCPFYLAGFCPDGPECRVGAHPKWSKDLEKPKKKTALQLKKTESSNQRVNE
;
A
#
# COMPACT_ATOMS: atom_id res chain seq x y z
N MET A 1 45.49 -15.48 -30.29
CA MET A 1 46.03 -14.65 -29.19
C MET A 1 44.91 -13.70 -28.77
N ALA A 2 44.19 -14.00 -27.69
CA ALA A 2 43.11 -13.16 -27.20
C ALA A 2 43.65 -12.25 -26.09
N THR A 3 43.73 -10.96 -26.36
CA THR A 3 44.17 -9.93 -25.41
C THR A 3 43.08 -9.70 -24.37
N THR A 4 43.34 -10.10 -23.13
CA THR A 4 42.50 -9.75 -21.99
C THR A 4 42.72 -8.28 -21.65
N ALA A 5 41.80 -7.41 -22.09
CA ALA A 5 41.80 -6.00 -21.69
C ALA A 5 41.42 -5.89 -20.20
N HIS A 6 42.32 -5.39 -19.36
CA HIS A 6 41.98 -5.05 -17.98
C HIS A 6 41.03 -3.85 -17.95
N PRO A 7 39.90 -3.93 -17.21
CA PRO A 7 38.96 -2.81 -17.11
C PRO A 7 39.65 -1.62 -16.45
N LYS A 8 39.35 -0.42 -16.94
CA LYS A 8 39.89 0.82 -16.39
C LYS A 8 39.43 0.95 -14.93
N PRO A 9 40.27 1.49 -14.03
CA PRO A 9 39.97 1.54 -12.58
C PRO A 9 38.67 2.29 -12.26
N VAL A 10 38.28 3.25 -13.09
CA VAL A 10 37.01 3.99 -12.96
C VAL A 10 35.78 3.10 -13.16
N ASP A 11 35.81 2.18 -14.11
CA ASP A 11 34.70 1.26 -14.39
C ASP A 11 34.57 0.20 -13.29
N ALA A 12 35.70 -0.17 -12.67
CA ALA A 12 35.73 -1.08 -11.52
C ALA A 12 35.13 -0.44 -10.26
N ILE A 13 35.25 0.88 -10.07
CA ILE A 13 34.65 1.61 -8.95
C ILE A 13 33.17 1.86 -9.19
N LEU A 14 32.77 2.25 -10.40
CA LEU A 14 31.36 2.54 -10.69
C LEU A 14 30.49 1.29 -10.76
N ASN A 15 31.06 0.15 -11.20
CA ASN A 15 30.36 -1.12 -11.33
C ASN A 15 30.82 -2.17 -10.31
N HIS A 16 31.29 -1.75 -9.12
CA HIS A 16 31.75 -2.69 -8.11
C HIS A 16 30.58 -3.57 -7.63
N ALA A 17 30.61 -4.84 -7.99
CA ALA A 17 29.77 -5.85 -7.37
C ALA A 17 30.36 -6.21 -6.01
N ALA A 18 29.52 -6.31 -4.98
CA ALA A 18 29.96 -6.78 -3.66
C ALA A 18 30.58 -8.17 -3.81
N GLN A 19 31.87 -8.30 -3.49
CA GLN A 19 32.56 -9.58 -3.52
C GLN A 19 31.94 -10.51 -2.45
N PRO A 20 31.77 -11.81 -2.73
CA PRO A 20 31.27 -12.75 -1.76
C PRO A 20 32.34 -13.01 -0.68
N TYR A 21 32.24 -12.32 0.46
CA TYR A 21 33.11 -12.57 1.61
C TYR A 21 32.54 -13.70 2.49
N THR A 22 33.41 -14.62 2.89
CA THR A 22 33.09 -15.66 3.86
C THR A 22 33.83 -15.37 5.17
N PHE A 23 33.07 -15.09 6.23
CA PHE A 23 33.63 -14.92 7.56
C PHE A 23 33.54 -16.23 8.34
N ARG A 24 34.40 -16.41 9.34
CA ARG A 24 34.38 -17.60 10.22
C ARG A 24 33.03 -17.83 10.89
N PHE A 25 32.28 -16.75 11.18
CA PHE A 25 30.94 -16.83 11.76
C PHE A 25 29.82 -16.96 10.71
N SER A 26 30.11 -16.83 9.42
CA SER A 26 29.09 -16.93 8.35
C SER A 26 28.34 -18.27 8.36
N PRO A 27 28.98 -19.44 8.57
CA PRO A 27 28.26 -20.70 8.70
C PRO A 27 27.25 -20.69 9.85
N PHE A 28 27.64 -20.16 11.01
CA PHE A 28 26.76 -20.03 12.17
C PHE A 28 25.58 -19.09 11.90
N LEU A 29 25.83 -17.92 11.31
CA LEU A 29 24.76 -16.97 10.97
C LEU A 29 23.77 -17.53 9.95
N ARG A 30 24.26 -18.26 8.93
CA ARG A 30 23.40 -18.92 7.93
C ARG A 30 22.57 -20.04 8.55
N GLN A 31 23.15 -20.80 9.49
CA GLN A 31 22.49 -21.93 10.13
C GLN A 31 21.45 -21.52 11.18
N THR A 32 21.74 -20.48 11.96
CA THR A 32 20.92 -20.07 13.11
C THR A 32 19.90 -19.01 12.72
N TYR A 33 20.31 -18.02 11.94
CA TYR A 33 19.51 -16.83 11.63
C TYR A 33 19.13 -16.70 10.14
N GLN A 34 19.61 -17.62 9.28
CA GLN A 34 19.38 -17.58 7.82
C GLN A 34 19.81 -16.27 7.15
N VAL A 35 20.73 -15.51 7.77
CA VAL A 35 21.25 -14.24 7.25
C VAL A 35 22.46 -14.47 6.35
N GLY A 36 22.64 -13.61 5.34
CA GLY A 36 23.76 -13.71 4.40
C GLY A 36 23.62 -14.81 3.35
N LEU A 37 22.39 -15.27 3.09
CA LEU A 37 22.02 -16.09 1.93
C LEU A 37 21.51 -15.17 0.80
N PRO A 38 21.75 -15.51 -0.47
CA PRO A 38 21.39 -14.65 -1.59
C PRO A 38 19.86 -14.40 -1.62
N PRO A 39 19.42 -13.16 -1.90
CA PRO A 39 18.01 -12.79 -1.91
C PRO A 39 17.23 -13.47 -3.04
N ASP A 40 17.89 -13.87 -4.13
CA ASP A 40 17.29 -14.45 -5.34
C ASP A 40 17.12 -15.99 -5.28
N ARG A 41 17.15 -16.56 -4.07
CA ARG A 41 16.96 -18.00 -3.89
C ARG A 41 15.48 -18.38 -3.99
N PRO A 42 15.15 -19.57 -4.51
CA PRO A 42 13.77 -20.02 -4.61
C PRO A 42 13.11 -20.19 -3.22
N ILE A 43 11.78 -20.03 -3.19
CA ILE A 43 10.95 -20.30 -2.01
C ILE A 43 10.94 -21.81 -1.76
N CYS A 44 11.06 -22.21 -0.49
CA CYS A 44 11.07 -23.62 -0.14
C CYS A 44 9.70 -24.26 -0.35
N LYS A 45 9.62 -25.25 -1.24
CA LYS A 45 8.37 -25.97 -1.54
C LYS A 45 7.85 -26.76 -0.33
N ALA A 46 8.75 -27.37 0.46
CA ALA A 46 8.38 -28.12 1.66
C ALA A 46 7.83 -27.21 2.77
N PHE A 47 8.44 -26.02 2.95
CA PHE A 47 7.93 -25.02 3.88
C PHE A 47 6.58 -24.47 3.44
N GLN A 48 6.41 -24.22 2.14
CA GLN A 48 5.13 -23.79 1.56
C GLN A 48 4.02 -24.84 1.76
N ALA A 49 4.36 -26.12 1.76
CA ALA A 49 3.44 -27.23 2.06
C ALA A 49 3.11 -27.38 3.56
N GLY A 50 3.77 -26.64 4.45
CA GLY A 50 3.41 -26.50 5.85
C GLY A 50 4.56 -26.73 6.84
N SER A 51 5.53 -27.58 6.52
CA SER A 51 6.70 -27.79 7.39
C SER A 51 7.90 -28.27 6.61
N CYS A 52 9.04 -27.60 6.80
CA CYS A 52 10.30 -27.97 6.18
C CYS A 52 11.12 -28.85 7.14
N PRO A 53 11.54 -30.06 6.74
CA PRO A 53 12.34 -30.96 7.60
C PRO A 53 13.71 -30.36 7.95
N ASN A 54 14.21 -29.44 7.13
CA ASN A 54 15.47 -28.75 7.36
C ASN A 54 15.35 -27.55 8.30
N GLY A 55 14.12 -27.13 8.67
CA GLY A 55 13.89 -26.02 9.60
C GLY A 55 14.70 -24.77 9.28
N THR A 56 15.45 -24.27 10.25
CA THR A 56 16.33 -23.10 10.08
C THR A 56 17.59 -23.35 9.26
N ARG A 57 17.91 -24.61 8.97
CA ARG A 57 19.06 -25.04 8.16
C ARG A 57 18.71 -25.14 6.67
N CYS A 58 17.48 -24.78 6.28
CA CYS A 58 17.05 -24.82 4.89
C CYS A 58 17.80 -23.79 4.04
N SER A 59 18.32 -24.23 2.89
CA SER A 59 18.99 -23.36 1.92
C SER A 59 18.01 -22.44 1.19
N GLU A 60 16.80 -22.95 0.93
CA GLU A 60 15.70 -22.26 0.26
C GLU A 60 15.01 -21.24 1.19
N ARG A 61 14.34 -20.24 0.62
CA ARG A 61 13.73 -19.16 1.40
C ARG A 61 12.45 -19.64 2.08
N HIS A 62 12.36 -19.45 3.40
CA HIS A 62 11.14 -19.56 4.17
C HIS A 62 10.51 -18.17 4.33
N PRO A 63 9.42 -17.83 3.62
CA PRO A 63 8.75 -16.55 3.83
C PRO A 63 8.08 -16.53 5.23
N THR A 64 8.70 -15.87 6.21
CA THR A 64 8.11 -15.65 7.55
C THR A 64 7.08 -14.50 7.57
N GLY A 65 6.59 -14.06 6.42
CA GLY A 65 5.56 -13.04 6.34
C GLY A 65 4.21 -13.71 6.39
N GLY A 66 3.50 -13.58 7.52
CA GLY A 66 2.09 -13.94 7.61
C GLY A 66 1.32 -13.42 6.40
N LEU A 67 0.27 -14.13 6.01
CA LEU A 67 -0.62 -13.82 4.88
C LEU A 67 -1.13 -12.36 4.88
N ASN A 68 -0.98 -11.64 5.99
CA ASN A 68 -1.33 -10.25 6.16
C ASN A 68 -0.21 -9.32 5.70
N SER A 69 -0.58 -8.38 4.85
CA SER A 69 0.30 -7.40 4.24
C SER A 69 0.79 -6.29 5.18
N LEU A 70 0.45 -6.29 6.48
CA LEU A 70 0.74 -5.18 7.39
C LEU A 70 1.87 -5.48 8.38
N VAL A 71 2.66 -4.46 8.67
CA VAL A 71 3.75 -4.51 9.67
C VAL A 71 3.18 -4.64 11.09
N CYS A 72 3.80 -5.51 11.89
CA CYS A 72 3.42 -5.73 13.27
C CYS A 72 3.74 -4.53 14.16
N LYS A 73 2.70 -3.90 14.74
CA LYS A 73 2.86 -2.75 15.65
C LYS A 73 3.70 -3.06 16.91
N HIS A 74 3.68 -4.31 17.38
CA HIS A 74 4.40 -4.72 18.59
C HIS A 74 5.87 -5.00 18.30
N TRP A 75 6.17 -5.52 17.11
CA TRP A 75 7.54 -5.79 16.66
C TRP A 75 8.34 -4.50 16.46
N LEU A 76 7.70 -3.45 15.91
CA LEU A 76 8.32 -2.12 15.79
C LEU A 76 8.81 -1.55 17.13
N ARG A 77 8.26 -2.03 18.26
CA ARG A 77 8.66 -1.63 19.62
C ARG A 77 9.55 -2.66 20.31
N GLY A 78 9.88 -3.78 19.66
CA GLY A 78 10.61 -4.90 20.27
C GLY A 78 9.80 -5.71 21.29
N LEU A 79 8.48 -5.57 21.33
CA LEU A 79 7.60 -6.18 22.34
C LEU A 79 6.79 -7.38 21.80
N CYS A 80 7.04 -7.84 20.57
CA CYS A 80 6.30 -8.94 19.98
C CYS A 80 6.72 -10.29 20.59
N LYS A 81 5.81 -10.92 21.34
CA LYS A 81 6.04 -12.26 21.92
C LYS A 81 5.82 -13.42 20.93
N LYS A 82 5.15 -13.18 19.80
CA LYS A 82 4.78 -14.23 18.83
C LYS A 82 5.96 -14.66 17.94
N GLY A 83 7.06 -13.89 17.88
CA GLY A 83 8.25 -14.22 17.08
C GLY A 83 7.91 -14.57 15.63
N GLU A 84 8.44 -15.67 15.13
CA GLU A 84 8.19 -16.19 13.77
C GLU A 84 6.72 -16.61 13.53
N HIS A 85 5.94 -16.85 14.57
CA HIS A 85 4.52 -17.23 14.49
C HIS A 85 3.58 -16.01 14.56
N CYS A 86 4.11 -14.80 14.37
CA CYS A 86 3.27 -13.61 14.30
C CYS A 86 2.48 -13.60 12.99
N GLU A 87 1.19 -13.29 13.08
CA GLU A 87 0.31 -13.12 11.92
C GLU A 87 0.62 -11.85 11.10
N PHE A 88 1.43 -10.95 11.65
CA PHE A 88 1.81 -9.66 11.07
C PHE A 88 3.27 -9.68 10.62
N LEU A 89 3.61 -8.82 9.66
CA LEU A 89 4.94 -8.76 9.07
C LEU A 89 5.99 -8.19 10.07
N HIS A 90 7.09 -8.91 10.26
CA HIS A 90 8.27 -8.47 11.00
C HIS A 90 9.34 -7.90 10.06
N GLU A 91 8.96 -6.93 9.24
CA GLU A 91 9.81 -6.25 8.28
C GLU A 91 9.53 -4.75 8.34
N TYR A 92 10.58 -3.93 8.28
CA TYR A 92 10.42 -2.48 8.29
C TYR A 92 10.07 -2.00 6.87
N ASN A 93 8.77 -1.98 6.57
CA ASN A 93 8.27 -1.58 5.26
C ASN A 93 7.21 -0.48 5.39
N LEU A 94 7.57 0.76 5.03
CA LEU A 94 6.72 1.94 5.16
C LEU A 94 5.41 1.85 4.34
N ARG A 95 5.42 1.13 3.21
CA ARG A 95 4.21 0.96 2.37
C ARG A 95 3.16 0.06 3.02
N LYS A 96 3.60 -0.79 3.94
CA LYS A 96 2.81 -1.80 4.64
C LYS A 96 2.52 -1.39 6.09
N MET A 97 2.74 -0.12 6.42
CA MET A 97 2.51 0.37 7.78
C MET A 97 1.01 0.44 8.07
N PRO A 98 0.55 0.03 9.28
CA PRO A 98 -0.84 0.22 9.68
C PRO A 98 -1.22 1.70 9.76
N GLU A 99 -2.53 1.95 9.73
CA GLU A 99 -3.10 3.31 9.81
C GLU A 99 -2.94 3.93 11.19
N CYS A 100 -2.76 5.25 11.22
CA CYS A 100 -2.64 6.02 12.45
C CYS A 100 -3.99 6.12 13.16
N ASN A 101 -4.09 5.56 14.36
CA ASN A 101 -5.33 5.60 15.16
C ASN A 101 -5.71 7.02 15.58
N PHE A 102 -4.73 7.84 15.96
CA PHE A 102 -4.93 9.23 16.37
C PHE A 102 -5.47 10.08 15.22
N PHE A 103 -4.87 9.97 14.03
CA PHE A 103 -5.36 10.67 12.84
C PHE A 103 -6.77 10.21 12.45
N MET A 104 -7.05 8.90 12.48
CA MET A 104 -8.38 8.36 12.16
C MET A 104 -9.48 8.86 13.11
N ARG A 105 -9.20 8.94 14.41
CA ARG A 105 -10.16 9.38 15.43
C ARG A 105 -10.30 10.90 15.49
N ASN A 106 -9.19 11.60 15.63
CA ASN A 106 -9.16 13.03 15.93
C ASN A 106 -9.03 13.89 14.66
N GLY A 107 -8.64 13.30 13.52
CA GLY A 107 -8.36 14.03 12.29
C GLY A 107 -7.06 14.83 12.34
N TYR A 108 -6.22 14.64 13.37
CA TYR A 108 -4.87 15.18 13.47
C TYR A 108 -3.99 14.22 14.27
N CYS A 109 -2.68 14.29 14.08
CA CYS A 109 -1.70 13.51 14.82
C CYS A 109 -0.66 14.45 15.41
N SER A 110 -0.31 14.29 16.69
CA SER A 110 0.72 15.11 17.34
C SER A 110 2.11 14.94 16.72
N ASN A 111 2.36 13.80 16.07
CA ASN A 111 3.59 13.54 15.33
C ASN A 111 3.62 14.23 13.94
N GLY A 112 2.56 14.94 13.57
CA GLY A 112 2.47 15.66 12.30
C GLY A 112 2.66 14.75 11.09
N GLU A 113 3.39 15.23 10.09
CA GLU A 113 3.65 14.50 8.83
C GLU A 113 4.76 13.46 8.95
N GLU A 114 5.58 13.51 10.02
CA GLU A 114 6.63 12.53 10.32
C GLU A 114 6.09 11.28 11.04
N CYS A 115 4.76 11.17 11.16
CA CYS A 115 4.14 9.99 11.75
C CYS A 115 4.45 8.75 10.91
N LEU A 116 5.07 7.74 11.53
CA LEU A 116 5.39 6.47 10.88
C LEU A 116 4.13 5.79 10.30
N TYR A 117 2.99 5.93 10.98
CA TYR A 117 1.72 5.30 10.62
C TYR A 117 0.99 6.06 9.49
N LEU A 118 0.23 5.33 8.68
CA LEU A 118 -0.43 5.91 7.51
C LEU A 118 -1.58 6.85 7.91
N HIS A 119 -1.52 8.10 7.43
CA HIS A 119 -2.59 9.10 7.56
C HIS A 119 -3.55 8.99 6.37
N VAL A 120 -4.65 8.27 6.55
CA VAL A 120 -5.72 8.17 5.54
C VAL A 120 -6.91 9.01 5.97
N ASP A 121 -7.32 9.96 5.13
CA ASP A 121 -8.54 10.73 5.37
C ASP A 121 -9.76 9.79 5.32
N PRO A 122 -10.56 9.69 6.39
CA PRO A 122 -11.79 8.90 6.38
C PRO A 122 -12.75 9.24 5.22
N LEU A 123 -12.76 10.49 4.75
CA LEU A 123 -13.59 10.92 3.62
C LEU A 123 -13.11 10.34 2.29
N SER A 124 -11.81 10.09 2.16
CA SER A 124 -11.23 9.49 0.95
C SER A 124 -11.66 8.03 0.76
N LYS A 125 -11.99 7.32 1.86
CA LYS A 125 -12.43 5.91 1.85
C LYS A 125 -13.90 5.73 1.44
N LEU A 126 -14.69 6.80 1.43
CA LEU A 126 -16.11 6.69 1.07
C LEU A 126 -16.24 6.31 -0.41
N PRO A 127 -17.07 5.30 -0.75
CA PRO A 127 -17.31 4.95 -2.13
C PRO A 127 -17.93 6.14 -2.89
N PRO A 128 -17.64 6.26 -4.21
CA PRO A 128 -18.26 7.30 -5.02
C PRO A 128 -19.79 7.12 -5.04
N CYS A 129 -20.49 8.24 -5.11
CA CYS A 129 -21.94 8.26 -5.18
C CYS A 129 -22.40 7.90 -6.59
N PRO A 130 -23.13 6.78 -6.79
CA PRO A 130 -23.55 6.38 -8.12
C PRO A 130 -24.53 7.39 -8.74
N HIS A 131 -25.33 8.08 -7.93
CA HIS A 131 -26.23 9.15 -8.43
C HIS A 131 -25.45 10.35 -8.94
N TYR A 132 -24.39 10.75 -8.24
CA TYR A 132 -23.55 11.85 -8.69
C TYR A 132 -22.73 11.50 -9.92
N ASP A 133 -22.31 10.22 -10.05
CA ASP A 133 -21.63 9.74 -11.25
C ASP A 133 -22.53 9.78 -12.51
N MET A 134 -23.87 9.75 -12.35
CA MET A 134 -24.82 10.02 -13.43
C MET A 134 -24.97 11.52 -13.76
N GLY A 135 -24.32 12.40 -13.00
CA GLY A 135 -24.32 13.84 -13.19
C GLY A 135 -25.05 14.61 -12.08
N PHE A 136 -26.05 14.03 -11.43
CA PHE A 136 -26.80 14.71 -10.38
C PHE A 136 -27.23 13.79 -9.24
N CYS A 137 -26.87 14.18 -8.02
CA CYS A 137 -27.35 13.52 -6.80
C CYS A 137 -28.41 14.40 -6.12
N PRO A 138 -29.62 13.86 -5.85
CA PRO A 138 -30.72 14.64 -5.26
C PRO A 138 -30.43 15.11 -3.82
N LEU A 139 -29.49 14.46 -3.13
CA LEU A 139 -29.05 14.87 -1.80
C LEU A 139 -27.94 15.92 -1.81
N GLY A 140 -27.34 16.24 -2.97
CA GLY A 140 -26.28 17.25 -3.06
C GLY A 140 -25.18 17.07 -1.99
N PRO A 141 -24.73 18.14 -1.31
CA PRO A 141 -23.62 18.08 -0.35
C PRO A 141 -23.92 17.26 0.92
N VAL A 142 -25.19 16.95 1.20
CA VAL A 142 -25.60 16.14 2.35
C VAL A 142 -25.63 14.64 2.05
N CYS A 143 -25.23 14.21 0.85
CA CYS A 143 -25.13 12.79 0.49
C CYS A 143 -24.04 12.08 1.31
N ALA A 144 -24.34 10.89 1.84
CA ALA A 144 -23.38 10.09 2.62
C ALA A 144 -22.19 9.59 1.79
N LYS A 145 -22.37 9.41 0.47
CA LYS A 145 -21.33 8.91 -0.45
C LYS A 145 -20.49 10.07 -1.02
N LYS A 146 -19.28 9.78 -1.47
CA LYS A 146 -18.35 10.80 -2.00
C LYS A 146 -18.81 11.31 -3.37
N HIS A 147 -18.87 12.63 -3.55
CA HIS A 147 -19.11 13.24 -4.86
C HIS A 147 -17.77 13.57 -5.52
N VAL A 148 -17.45 12.91 -6.63
CA VAL A 148 -16.22 13.14 -7.39
C VAL A 148 -16.55 13.88 -8.67
N ARG A 149 -16.21 15.17 -8.74
CA ARG A 149 -16.48 15.98 -9.94
C ARG A 149 -15.52 15.59 -11.07
N ARG A 150 -16.06 15.02 -12.14
CA ARG A 150 -15.31 14.68 -13.36
C ARG A 150 -15.56 15.74 -14.44
N LYS A 151 -14.57 16.00 -15.29
CA LYS A 151 -14.76 16.84 -16.49
C LYS A 151 -15.53 16.04 -17.53
N LEU A 152 -16.62 16.60 -18.06
CA LEU A 152 -17.41 15.98 -19.11
C LEU A 152 -16.63 16.01 -20.43
N CYS A 153 -16.79 14.97 -21.25
CA CYS A 153 -16.25 14.99 -22.61
C CYS A 153 -17.01 16.04 -23.46
N PRO A 154 -16.31 16.98 -24.13
CA PRO A 154 -16.97 17.98 -24.97
C PRO A 154 -17.81 17.38 -26.10
N PHE A 155 -17.34 16.31 -26.75
CA PHE A 155 -18.05 15.65 -27.84
C PHE A 155 -19.31 14.91 -27.37
N TYR A 156 -19.24 14.28 -26.19
CA TYR A 156 -20.43 13.68 -25.59
C TYR A 156 -21.46 14.73 -25.18
N LEU A 157 -21.00 15.87 -24.65
CA LEU A 157 -21.88 17.00 -24.37
C LEU A 157 -22.53 17.56 -25.65
N ALA A 158 -21.81 17.53 -26.77
CA ALA A 158 -22.32 17.88 -28.09
C ALA A 158 -23.27 16.81 -28.70
N GLY A 159 -23.46 15.67 -28.03
CA GLY A 159 -24.45 14.64 -28.37
C GLY A 159 -23.86 13.31 -28.83
N PHE A 160 -22.64 13.29 -29.38
CA PHE A 160 -22.00 12.07 -29.84
C PHE A 160 -20.48 12.14 -29.70
N CYS A 161 -19.91 11.17 -29.00
CA CYS A 161 -18.46 10.99 -28.91
C CYS A 161 -18.05 9.76 -29.74
N PRO A 162 -17.12 9.90 -30.71
CA PRO A 162 -16.69 8.79 -31.57
C PRO A 162 -15.99 7.66 -30.79
N ASP A 163 -15.37 7.98 -29.65
CA ASP A 163 -14.69 7.00 -28.79
C ASP A 163 -15.65 6.19 -27.92
N GLY A 164 -16.95 6.52 -27.94
CA GLY A 164 -17.97 5.81 -27.17
C GLY A 164 -17.75 5.90 -25.65
N PRO A 165 -18.25 4.94 -24.85
CA PRO A 165 -18.23 5.01 -23.38
C PRO A 165 -16.82 4.96 -22.76
N GLU A 166 -15.81 4.49 -23.50
CA GLU A 166 -14.41 4.34 -23.05
C GLU A 166 -13.54 5.56 -23.41
N CYS A 167 -14.16 6.70 -23.74
CA CYS A 167 -13.43 7.92 -24.09
C CYS A 167 -12.50 8.37 -22.95
N ARG A 168 -11.24 8.64 -23.29
CA ARG A 168 -10.19 9.06 -22.33
C ARG A 168 -10.21 10.57 -22.04
N VAL A 169 -10.92 11.35 -22.87
CA VAL A 169 -10.91 12.83 -22.82
C VAL A 169 -11.79 13.35 -21.69
N GLY A 170 -12.88 12.66 -21.36
CA GLY A 170 -13.79 13.09 -20.30
C GLY A 170 -14.82 12.04 -19.93
N ALA A 171 -15.59 12.31 -18.88
CA ALA A 171 -16.61 11.41 -18.38
C ALA A 171 -17.86 11.43 -19.27
N HIS A 172 -18.42 10.25 -19.52
CA HIS A 172 -19.73 10.03 -20.13
C HIS A 172 -20.69 9.48 -19.05
N PRO A 173 -21.55 10.32 -18.46
CA PRO A 173 -22.52 9.87 -17.47
C PRO A 173 -23.49 8.85 -18.08
N LYS A 174 -23.56 7.64 -17.51
CA LYS A 174 -24.49 6.60 -17.93
C LYS A 174 -25.70 6.60 -17.01
N TRP A 175 -26.88 6.86 -17.55
CA TRP A 175 -28.12 6.73 -16.77
C TRP A 175 -28.48 5.26 -16.56
N SER A 176 -28.68 4.85 -15.31
CA SER A 176 -29.19 3.53 -14.95
C SER A 176 -30.42 3.69 -14.05
N LYS A 177 -31.42 2.82 -14.23
CA LYS A 177 -32.65 2.83 -13.44
C LYS A 177 -32.55 2.00 -12.15
N ASP A 178 -31.55 1.12 -12.07
CA ASP A 178 -31.40 0.14 -10.98
C ASP A 178 -30.45 0.64 -9.89
N LEU A 179 -30.69 1.85 -9.38
CA LEU A 179 -29.85 2.46 -8.35
C LEU A 179 -30.54 2.52 -6.99
N GLU A 180 -29.82 2.08 -5.95
CA GLU A 180 -30.28 2.24 -4.57
C GLU A 180 -30.52 3.70 -4.22
N LYS A 181 -31.57 3.98 -3.44
CA LYS A 181 -31.89 5.34 -2.99
C LYS A 181 -30.72 5.95 -2.19
N PRO A 182 -30.34 7.21 -2.47
CA PRO A 182 -29.22 7.85 -1.78
C PRO A 182 -29.58 8.11 -0.32
N LYS A 183 -28.59 7.96 0.57
CA LYS A 183 -28.73 8.18 2.03
C LYS A 183 -28.08 9.50 2.45
N LYS A 184 -28.68 10.20 3.40
CA LYS A 184 -28.13 11.43 3.99
C LYS A 184 -26.98 11.09 4.95
N LYS A 185 -25.98 11.98 5.04
CA LYS A 185 -24.91 11.91 6.04
C LYS A 185 -25.53 11.88 7.44
N THR A 186 -24.95 11.09 8.33
CA THR A 186 -25.32 11.14 9.75
C THR A 186 -24.80 12.44 10.38
N ALA A 187 -25.41 12.87 11.50
CA ALA A 187 -24.99 14.07 12.22
C ALA A 187 -23.49 14.05 12.61
N LEU A 188 -22.94 12.87 12.89
CA LEU A 188 -21.51 12.66 13.16
C LEU A 188 -20.63 12.90 11.92
N GLN A 189 -21.09 12.52 10.74
CA GLN A 189 -20.35 12.71 9.48
C GLN A 189 -20.36 14.18 9.03
N LEU A 190 -21.46 14.91 9.24
CA LEU A 190 -21.58 16.33 8.94
C LEU A 190 -20.59 17.17 9.76
N LYS A 191 -20.55 16.96 11.08
CA LYS A 191 -19.60 17.65 11.98
C LYS A 191 -18.13 17.39 11.61
N LYS A 192 -17.82 16.17 11.14
CA LYS A 192 -16.45 15.80 10.71
C LYS A 192 -16.05 16.47 9.38
N THR A 193 -17.00 16.69 8.47
CA THR A 193 -16.73 17.46 7.24
C THR A 193 -16.57 18.96 7.48
N GLU A 194 -17.36 19.54 8.38
CA GLU A 194 -17.27 20.96 8.75
C GLU A 194 -15.93 21.29 9.40
N SER A 195 -15.51 20.47 10.37
CA SER A 195 -14.20 20.59 11.01
C SER A 195 -13.02 20.31 10.07
N SER A 196 -13.22 19.62 8.95
CA SER A 196 -12.16 19.41 7.94
C SER A 196 -12.07 20.58 6.98
N ASN A 197 -13.20 21.14 6.54
CA ASN A 197 -13.23 22.31 5.64
C ASN A 197 -12.70 23.59 6.28
N GLN A 198 -12.86 23.78 7.60
CA GLN A 198 -12.29 24.94 8.31
C GLN A 198 -10.75 24.93 8.31
N ARG A 199 -10.11 23.76 8.21
CA ARG A 199 -8.64 23.60 8.28
C ARG A 199 -7.92 23.73 6.94
N VAL A 200 -8.64 23.83 5.82
CA VAL A 200 -8.06 24.04 4.48
C VAL A 200 -8.01 25.53 4.12
N ASN A 201 -8.68 26.38 4.91
CA ASN A 201 -8.79 27.81 4.69
C ASN A 201 -7.89 28.65 5.64
N GLU A 202 -6.99 28.01 6.38
CA GLU A 202 -5.86 28.62 7.13
C GLU A 202 -4.55 28.09 6.53
#